data_AF-A0A1W9I4G4-F1
#
_entry.id   AF-A0A1W9I4G4-F1
#
_cell.length_a   1.000
_cell.length_b   1.000
_cell.length_c   1.000
_cell.angle_alpha   90.00
_cell.angle_beta   90.00
_cell.angle_gamma   90.00
#
_symmetry.space_group_name_H-M   'P 1'
#
loop_
_entity.id
_entity.type
_entity.pdbx_description
1 polymer ?
#
loop_
_entity_poly.entity_id
_entity_poly.type
_entity_poly.pdbx_seq_one_letter_code
_entity_poly.pdbx_strand_id
1 'polypeptide(L)' 'MMTDDDRPLRKIAHEIGQDLSILSIEELAARVDLLHAEIARLEAARASKQAQRQAADAFFKRP' A
#
# COMPACT_ATOMS: atom_id res chain seq x y z
N MET A 1 13.96 -23.14 20.75
CA MET A 1 12.70 -22.56 20.24
C MET A 1 12.84 -21.06 20.40
N MET A 2 13.31 -20.35 19.37
CA MET A 2 13.44 -18.89 19.39
C MET A 2 12.09 -18.30 19.01
N THR A 3 11.50 -17.53 19.91
CA THR A 3 10.20 -16.88 19.74
C THR A 3 10.30 -15.77 18.70
N ASP A 4 9.44 -15.84 17.68
CA ASP A 4 9.29 -14.94 16.52
C ASP A 4 8.79 -13.50 16.87
N ASP A 5 9.07 -13.05 18.10
CA ASP A 5 8.47 -11.87 18.73
C ASP A 5 9.40 -10.64 18.76
N ASP A 6 10.66 -10.79 18.34
CA ASP A 6 11.64 -9.69 18.17
C ASP A 6 11.57 -9.05 16.77
N ARG A 7 10.41 -9.07 16.13
CA ARG A 7 10.24 -8.34 14.87
C ARG A 7 10.18 -6.85 15.20
N PRO A 8 11.11 -6.01 14.70
CA PRO A 8 11.08 -4.59 14.98
C PRO A 8 9.70 -4.04 14.62
N LEU A 9 9.01 -3.43 15.60
CA LEU A 9 7.73 -2.79 15.36
C LEU A 9 7.93 -1.85 14.18
N ARG A 10 7.22 -2.11 13.08
CA ARG A 10 7.29 -1.26 11.89
C ARG A 10 6.92 0.13 12.37
N LYS A 11 7.89 1.05 12.37
CA LYS A 11 7.61 2.45 12.69
C LYS A 11 6.51 2.90 11.74
N ILE A 12 5.38 3.29 12.31
CA ILE A 12 4.29 3.88 11.55
C ILE A 12 4.84 5.20 11.00
N ALA A 13 5.23 5.20 9.74
CA ALA A 13 5.91 6.33 9.11
C ALA A 13 4.97 7.54 8.94
N HIS A 14 3.66 7.31 8.96
CA HIS A 14 2.61 8.32 8.86
C HIS A 14 1.27 7.72 9.28
N GLU A 15 0.40 8.54 9.86
CA GLU A 15 -0.99 8.17 10.16
C GLU A 15 -1.94 8.99 9.27
N ILE A 16 -2.98 8.36 8.73
CA ILE A 16 -3.98 9.04 7.90
C ILE A 16 -4.90 9.85 8.81
N GLY A 17 -5.04 11.15 8.53
CA GLY A 17 -5.90 12.04 9.30
C GLY A 17 -5.27 12.62 10.57
N GLN A 18 -3.96 12.43 10.77
CA GLN A 18 -3.26 13.14 11.85
C GLN A 18 -3.24 14.66 11.62
N ASP A 19 -3.04 15.40 12.69
CA ASP A 19 -2.82 16.84 12.60
C ASP A 19 -1.54 17.14 11.80
N LEU A 20 -1.68 18.05 10.83
CA LEU A 20 -0.59 18.52 9.96
C LEU A 20 0.06 19.78 10.51
N SER A 21 -0.56 20.46 11.49
CA SER A 21 -0.05 21.70 12.07
C SER A 21 1.31 21.52 12.77
N ILE A 22 1.59 20.30 13.22
CA ILE A 22 2.83 19.91 13.92
C ILE A 22 3.95 19.47 12.97
N LEU A 23 3.71 19.45 11.66
CA LEU A 23 4.67 18.98 10.66
C LEU A 23 5.31 20.14 9.90
N SER A 24 6.59 19.97 9.60
CA SER A 24 7.32 20.83 8.67
C SER A 24 6.93 20.54 7.21
N ILE A 25 7.27 21.47 6.32
CA ILE A 25 7.06 21.32 4.87
C ILE A 25 7.82 20.10 4.33
N GLU A 26 9.03 19.84 4.82
CA GLU A 26 9.85 18.71 4.39
C GLU A 26 9.23 17.37 4.82
N GLU A 27 8.70 17.29 6.05
CA GLU A 27 7.99 16.11 6.54
C GLU A 27 6.69 15.86 5.74
N LEU A 28 5.96 16.92 5.40
CA LEU A 28 4.78 16.83 4.54
C LEU A 28 5.16 16.31 3.15
N ALA A 29 6.24 16.82 2.54
CA ALA A 29 6.72 16.37 1.24
C ALA A 29 7.11 14.88 1.26
N ALA A 30 7.95 14.48 2.23
CA ALA A 30 8.37 13.09 2.39
C ALA A 30 7.17 12.14 2.59
N ARG A 31 6.14 12.59 3.32
CA ARG A 31 4.91 11.82 3.51
C ARG A 31 4.09 11.70 2.23
N VAL A 32 3.95 12.79 1.48
CA VAL A 32 3.23 12.77 0.19
C VAL A 32 3.89 11.77 -0.76
N ASP A 33 5.22 11.78 -0.84
CA ASP A 33 5.95 10.84 -1.69
C ASP A 33 5.73 9.38 -1.27
N LEU A 34 5.76 9.11 0.05
CA LEU A 34 5.49 7.78 0.58
C LEU A 34 4.07 7.32 0.22
N LEU A 35 3.06 8.17 0.42
CA LEU A 35 1.68 7.87 0.10
C LEU A 35 1.46 7.64 -1.41
N HIS A 36 2.10 8.43 -2.27
CA HIS A 36 2.05 8.20 -3.72
C HIS A 36 2.68 6.88 -4.13
N ALA A 37 3.80 6.49 -3.53
CA ALA A 37 4.41 5.18 -3.77
C ALA A 37 3.47 4.04 -3.34
N GLU A 38 2.78 4.19 -2.21
CA GLU A 38 1.81 3.19 -1.76
C GLU A 38 0.57 3.13 -2.66
N ILE A 39 0.05 4.28 -3.12
CA ILE A 39 -1.03 4.33 -4.12
C ILE A 39 -0.62 3.57 -5.40
N ALA A 40 0.58 3.81 -5.92
CA ALA A 40 1.08 3.14 -7.11
C ALA A 40 1.18 1.62 -6.91
N ARG A 41 1.65 1.17 -5.74
CA ARG A 41 1.68 -0.25 -5.37
C ARG A 41 0.28 -0.87 -5.36
N LEU A 42 -0.70 -0.19 -4.75
CA LEU A 42 -2.08 -0.67 -4.65
C LEU A 42 -2.75 -0.74 -6.02
N GLU A 43 -2.56 0.27 -6.88
CA GLU A 43 -3.08 0.26 -8.25
C GLU A 43 -2.47 -0.88 -9.09
N ALA A 44 -1.16 -1.12 -8.97
CA ALA A 44 -0.52 -2.25 -9.64
C ALA A 44 -1.09 -3.61 -9.17
N ALA A 45 -1.29 -3.77 -7.87
CA ALA A 45 -1.90 -4.98 -7.30
C ALA A 45 -3.35 -5.16 -7.76
N ARG A 46 -4.13 -4.07 -7.79
CA ARG A 46 -5.50 -4.06 -8.30
C ARG A 46 -5.56 -4.44 -9.77
N ALA A 47 -4.70 -3.86 -10.61
CA ALA A 47 -4.63 -4.17 -12.03
C ALA A 47 -4.29 -5.65 -12.28
N SER A 48 -3.32 -6.18 -11.53
CA SER A 48 -2.97 -7.61 -11.59
C SER A 48 -4.16 -8.51 -11.21
N LYS A 49 -4.86 -8.20 -10.11
CA LYS A 49 -6.07 -8.95 -9.70
C LYS A 49 -7.19 -8.85 -10.72
N GLN A 50 -7.37 -7.69 -11.34
CA GLN A 50 -8.38 -7.50 -12.37
C GLN A 50 -8.05 -8.30 -13.64
N ALA A 51 -6.79 -8.32 -14.07
CA ALA A 51 -6.34 -9.13 -15.20
C ALA A 51 -6.54 -10.64 -14.95
N GLN A 52 -6.23 -11.11 -13.73
CA GLN A 52 -6.49 -12.49 -13.32
C GLN A 52 -7.98 -12.84 -13.41
N ARG A 53 -8.85 -11.95 -12.90
CA ARG A 53 -10.30 -12.14 -12.98
C ARG A 53 -10.80 -12.17 -14.42
N GLN A 54 -10.35 -11.25 -15.27
CA GLN A 54 -10.75 -11.21 -16.68
C GLN A 54 -10.30 -12.47 -17.44
N ALA A 55 -9.08 -12.95 -17.18
CA ALA A 55 -8.58 -14.19 -17.77
C ALA A 55 -9.41 -15.40 -17.33
N ALA A 56 -9.79 -15.47 -16.05
CA ALA A 56 -10.68 -16.51 -15.54
C ALA A 56 -12.07 -16.41 -16.18
N ASP A 57 -12.69 -15.23 -16.20
CA ASP A 57 -14.01 -15.00 -16.80
C ASP A 57 -14.03 -15.37 -18.30
N ALA A 58 -12.94 -15.09 -19.04
CA ALA A 58 -12.80 -15.49 -20.44
C ALA A 58 -12.61 -17.00 -20.63
N PHE A 59 -11.96 -17.67 -19.69
CA PHE A 59 -11.82 -19.13 -19.68
C PHE A 59 -13.15 -19.83 -19.42
N PHE A 60 -13.96 -19.30 -18.49
CA PHE A 60 -15.27 -19.87 -18.13
C PHE A 60 -16.44 -19.47 -19.05
N LYS A 61 -16.28 -18.46 -19.92
CA LYS A 61 -17.32 -17.99 -20.87
C LYS A 61 -17.25 -18.57 -22.29
N ARG A 62 -16.44 -19.60 -22.55
CA ARG A 62 -16.55 -20.33 -23.82
C ARG A 62 -17.79 -21.27 -23.77
N PRO A 63 -18.57 -21.38 -24.86
CA PRO A 63 -19.72 -22.28 -24.94
C PRO A 63 -19.32 -23.75 -24.76
#